data_AF-S4XEL5-F1
#
_entry.id   AF-S4XEL5-F1
#
_cell.length_a   1.000
_cell.length_b   1.000
_cell.length_c   1.000
_cell.angle_alpha   90.00
_cell.angle_beta   90.00
_cell.angle_gamma   90.00
#
_symmetry.space_group_name_H-M   'P 1'
#
loop_
_entity.id
_entity.type
_entity.pdbx_description
1 polymer ?
#
loop_
_entity_poly.entity_id
_entity_poly.type
_entity_poly.pdbx_seq_one_letter_code
_entity_poly.pdbx_strand_id
1 'polypeptide(L)'
;MEVLAIIGICIAFFAVSWVWGTISDGISAKANQHIFLRGSHKKGQAQLSTDVQFSTAQAPVEYVRESIMRTIPVEPGGMIKRAFALDVSRREDGGYNLLYSYGNKVTENFRTLVAISPGNGGIGSAGLITVIEALAVDGILTHPNEMKKWRQSVIAAIHATDASAQFMEIPA
;
A
#
# COMPACT_ATOMS: atom_id res chain seq x y z
N MET A 1 -21.37 -65.12 -1.32
CA MET A 1 -20.47 -64.36 -0.43
C MET A 1 -19.61 -63.32 -1.16
N GLU A 2 -19.78 -63.11 -2.47
CA GLU A 2 -18.94 -62.16 -3.24
C GLU A 2 -19.39 -60.69 -3.14
N VAL A 3 -20.68 -60.43 -2.93
CA VAL A 3 -21.23 -59.06 -2.88
C VAL A 3 -20.76 -58.26 -1.66
N LEU A 4 -20.51 -58.92 -0.52
CA LEU A 4 -20.03 -58.27 0.70
C LEU A 4 -18.56 -57.83 0.60
N ALA A 5 -17.74 -58.53 -0.18
CA ALA A 5 -16.33 -58.18 -0.38
C ALA A 5 -16.19 -56.92 -1.27
N ILE A 6 -17.06 -56.76 -2.27
CA ILE A 6 -17.04 -55.61 -3.18
C ILE A 6 -17.47 -54.33 -2.45
N ILE A 7 -18.50 -54.41 -1.59
CA ILE A 7 -18.97 -53.25 -0.80
C ILE A 7 -17.88 -52.77 0.18
N GLY A 8 -17.16 -53.69 0.82
CA GLY A 8 -16.05 -53.34 1.72
C GLY A 8 -14.91 -52.59 1.04
N ILE A 9 -14.55 -53.00 -0.19
CA ILE A 9 -13.51 -52.34 -0.99
C ILE A 9 -13.97 -50.95 -1.44
N CYS A 10 -15.22 -50.79 -1.87
CA CYS A 10 -15.76 -49.49 -2.28
C CYS A 10 -15.79 -48.47 -1.11
N ILE A 11 -16.15 -48.91 0.11
CA ILE A 11 -16.17 -48.02 1.29
C ILE A 11 -14.74 -47.60 1.67
N ALA A 12 -13.76 -48.50 1.57
CA ALA A 12 -12.36 -48.18 1.83
C ALA A 12 -11.81 -47.16 0.83
N PHE A 13 -12.14 -47.28 -0.46
CA PHE A 13 -11.74 -46.30 -1.48
C PHE A 13 -12.38 -44.92 -1.24
N PHE A 14 -13.67 -44.87 -0.90
CA PHE A 14 -14.34 -43.60 -0.60
C PHE A 14 -13.77 -42.91 0.66
N ALA A 15 -13.46 -43.67 1.71
CA ALA A 15 -12.85 -43.12 2.92
C ALA A 15 -11.44 -42.57 2.66
N VAL A 16 -10.62 -43.27 1.85
CA VAL A 16 -9.28 -42.80 1.47
C VAL A 16 -9.36 -41.55 0.58
N SER A 17 -10.26 -41.50 -0.42
CA SER A 17 -10.43 -40.32 -1.26
C SER A 17 -10.94 -39.09 -0.48
N TRP A 18 -11.81 -39.28 0.52
CA TRP A 18 -12.32 -38.17 1.35
C TRP A 18 -11.24 -37.58 2.28
N VAL A 19 -10.37 -38.44 2.82
CA VAL A 19 -9.21 -38.02 3.62
C VAL A 19 -8.16 -37.31 2.76
N TRP A 20 -7.95 -37.75 1.52
CA TRP A 20 -7.03 -37.07 0.61
C TRP A 20 -7.53 -35.70 0.13
N GLY A 21 -8.83 -35.54 -0.10
CA GLY A 21 -9.43 -34.24 -0.46
C GLY A 21 -9.28 -33.19 0.65
N THR A 22 -9.57 -33.56 1.89
CA THR A 22 -9.48 -32.65 3.05
C THR A 22 -8.04 -32.26 3.41
N ILE A 23 -7.06 -33.13 3.17
CA ILE A 23 -5.63 -32.83 3.36
C ILE A 23 -5.10 -31.93 2.23
N SER A 24 -5.52 -32.15 0.99
CA SER A 24 -5.14 -31.33 -0.17
C SER A 24 -5.62 -29.88 -0.04
N ASP A 25 -6.85 -29.67 0.44
CA ASP A 25 -7.42 -28.32 0.63
C ASP A 25 -6.75 -27.56 1.79
N GLY A 26 -6.32 -28.26 2.84
CA GLY A 26 -5.56 -27.67 3.96
C GLY A 26 -4.11 -27.29 3.59
N ILE A 27 -3.47 -28.06 2.71
CA ILE A 27 -2.11 -27.79 2.22
C ILE A 27 -2.12 -26.68 1.16
N SER A 28 -3.13 -26.64 0.28
CA SER A 28 -3.25 -25.56 -0.72
C SER A 28 -3.54 -24.20 -0.07
N ALA A 29 -4.37 -24.16 0.97
CA ALA A 29 -4.63 -22.95 1.75
C ALA A 29 -3.39 -22.45 2.51
N LYS A 30 -2.60 -23.35 3.13
CA LYS A 30 -1.35 -23.00 3.84
C LYS A 30 -0.19 -22.67 2.88
N ALA A 31 -0.07 -23.34 1.75
CA ALA A 31 0.92 -23.03 0.72
C ALA A 31 0.63 -21.66 0.09
N ASN A 32 -0.64 -21.36 -0.19
CA ASN A 32 -1.06 -20.03 -0.61
C ASN A 32 -0.73 -18.98 0.47
N GLN A 33 -1.04 -19.23 1.74
CA GLN A 33 -0.68 -18.29 2.82
C GLN A 33 0.83 -18.03 2.88
N HIS A 34 1.69 -19.04 2.78
CA HIS A 34 3.15 -18.84 2.77
C HIS A 34 3.67 -18.14 1.51
N ILE A 35 3.05 -18.34 0.34
CA ILE A 35 3.38 -17.63 -0.90
C ILE A 35 2.89 -16.18 -0.83
N PHE A 36 1.70 -15.93 -0.28
CA PHE A 36 1.17 -14.58 -0.04
C PHE A 36 2.04 -13.82 0.97
N LEU A 37 2.51 -14.47 2.04
CA LEU A 37 3.42 -13.89 3.01
C LEU A 37 4.77 -13.54 2.35
N ARG A 38 5.42 -14.46 1.64
CA ARG A 38 6.69 -14.17 0.93
C ARG A 38 6.53 -13.10 -0.15
N GLY A 39 5.39 -13.08 -0.84
CA GLY A 39 5.04 -12.05 -1.82
C GLY A 39 4.80 -10.67 -1.17
N SER A 40 4.15 -10.62 -0.01
CA SER A 40 3.94 -9.38 0.75
C SER A 40 5.21 -8.85 1.39
N HIS A 41 6.15 -9.72 1.78
CA HIS A 41 7.49 -9.33 2.24
C HIS A 41 8.28 -8.59 1.16
N LYS A 42 8.40 -9.19 -0.04
CA LYS A 42 9.13 -8.57 -1.16
C LYS A 42 8.46 -7.28 -1.63
N LYS A 43 7.12 -7.26 -1.72
CA LYS A 43 6.35 -6.08 -2.15
C LYS A 43 6.36 -4.96 -1.11
N GLY A 44 6.32 -5.29 0.18
CA GLY A 44 6.42 -4.31 1.26
C GLY A 44 7.79 -3.64 1.28
N GLN A 45 8.87 -4.40 1.21
CA GLN A 45 10.22 -3.82 1.13
C GLN A 45 10.43 -3.01 -0.16
N ALA A 46 9.91 -3.49 -1.31
CA ALA A 46 9.94 -2.72 -2.56
C ALA A 46 9.24 -1.36 -2.43
N GLN A 47 8.18 -1.25 -1.64
CA GLN A 47 7.50 0.04 -1.43
C GLN A 47 8.32 1.01 -0.58
N LEU A 48 9.13 0.51 0.36
CA LEU A 48 10.08 1.34 1.10
C LEU A 48 11.27 1.74 0.24
N SER A 49 11.70 0.87 -0.68
CA SER A 49 12.85 1.11 -1.54
C SER A 49 12.47 1.75 -2.87
N THR A 50 11.27 2.33 -3.01
CA THR A 50 10.83 2.94 -4.26
C THR A 50 10.07 4.21 -3.98
N ASP A 51 10.73 5.31 -4.33
CA ASP A 51 10.19 6.65 -4.38
C ASP A 51 9.50 6.86 -5.73
N VAL A 52 8.52 7.76 -5.74
CA VAL A 52 7.84 8.14 -6.98
C VAL A 52 8.04 9.63 -7.22
N GLN A 53 8.80 9.95 -8.26
CA GLN A 53 8.85 11.30 -8.78
C GLN A 53 7.63 11.58 -9.63
N PHE A 54 7.14 12.81 -9.57
CA PHE A 54 6.07 13.26 -10.45
C PHE A 54 6.37 14.63 -11.05
N SER A 55 5.76 14.88 -12.19
CA SER A 55 5.69 16.21 -12.80
C SER A 55 4.31 16.43 -13.41
N THR A 56 3.86 17.68 -13.36
CA THR A 56 2.62 18.14 -13.99
C THR A 56 2.98 19.18 -15.05
N ALA A 57 2.22 19.22 -16.14
CA ALA A 57 2.48 20.14 -17.23
C ALA A 57 1.97 21.54 -16.90
N GLN A 58 0.82 21.63 -16.21
CA GLN A 58 0.16 22.93 -15.98
C GLN A 58 -0.36 23.13 -14.56
N ALA A 59 -0.50 22.09 -13.74
CA ALA A 59 -1.06 22.23 -12.41
C ALA A 59 -0.09 22.95 -11.44
N PRO A 60 -0.48 24.13 -10.90
CA PRO A 60 0.34 24.83 -9.92
C PRO A 60 0.38 24.06 -8.59
N VAL A 61 1.42 24.32 -7.82
CA VAL A 61 1.74 23.64 -6.56
C VAL A 61 0.55 23.66 -5.59
N GLU A 62 -0.15 24.80 -5.47
CA GLU A 62 -1.30 24.98 -4.58
C GLU A 62 -2.47 24.04 -4.92
N TYR A 63 -2.74 23.84 -6.21
CA TYR A 63 -3.85 23.00 -6.68
C TYR A 63 -3.53 21.53 -6.44
N VAL A 64 -2.31 21.11 -6.73
CA VAL A 64 -1.85 19.74 -6.44
C VAL A 64 -1.92 19.45 -4.95
N ARG A 65 -1.43 20.37 -4.11
CA ARG A 65 -1.52 20.29 -2.66
C ARG A 65 -2.96 20.11 -2.19
N GLU A 66 -3.87 20.97 -2.63
CA GLU A 66 -5.28 20.93 -2.21
C GLU A 66 -5.98 19.65 -2.64
N SER A 67 -5.71 19.17 -3.87
CA SER A 67 -6.28 17.92 -4.36
C SER A 67 -5.86 16.73 -3.49
N ILE A 68 -4.57 16.65 -3.14
CA ILE A 68 -4.04 15.58 -2.28
C ILE A 68 -4.69 15.65 -0.88
N MET A 69 -4.75 16.84 -0.28
CA MET A 69 -5.35 17.04 1.04
C MET A 69 -6.84 16.67 1.10
N ARG A 70 -7.59 16.88 0.01
CA ARG A 70 -9.01 16.51 -0.06
C ARG A 70 -9.23 15.02 -0.30
N THR A 71 -8.28 14.34 -0.93
CA THR A 71 -8.41 12.94 -1.34
C THR A 71 -8.09 11.98 -0.19
N ILE A 72 -7.11 12.32 0.65
CA ILE A 72 -6.68 11.44 1.73
C ILE A 72 -7.56 11.71 2.96
N PRO A 73 -8.31 10.70 3.46
CA PRO A 73 -9.13 10.87 4.65
C PRO A 73 -8.23 11.03 5.87
N VAL A 74 -8.19 12.25 6.43
CA VAL A 74 -7.46 12.59 7.65
C VAL A 74 -8.44 12.57 8.83
N GLU A 75 -8.06 11.94 9.93
CA GLU A 75 -8.85 11.97 11.15
C GLU A 75 -8.35 13.08 12.08
N PRO A 76 -9.24 13.95 12.58
CA PRO A 76 -8.87 14.93 13.60
C PRO A 76 -8.45 14.23 14.91
N GLY A 77 -7.14 14.22 15.20
CA GLY A 77 -6.61 13.79 16.49
C GLY A 77 -6.38 12.30 16.70
N GLY A 78 -6.50 11.44 15.67
CA GLY A 78 -6.06 10.03 15.71
C GLY A 78 -6.73 9.15 16.78
N MET A 79 -8.01 9.40 17.08
CA MET A 79 -8.80 8.72 18.10
C MET A 79 -9.38 7.39 17.60
N ILE A 80 -9.60 7.25 16.29
CA ILE A 80 -10.05 6.01 15.65
C ILE A 80 -8.84 5.09 15.48
N LYS A 81 -9.09 3.77 15.56
CA LYS A 81 -8.05 2.77 15.31
C LYS A 81 -7.54 2.92 13.87
N ARG A 82 -6.32 3.45 13.75
CA ARG A 82 -5.50 3.50 12.52
C ARG A 82 -6.06 4.43 11.45
N ALA A 83 -5.73 5.71 11.57
CA ALA A 83 -6.08 6.75 10.61
C ALA A 83 -4.86 7.57 10.20
N PHE A 84 -5.03 8.41 9.18
CA PHE A 84 -4.02 9.38 8.79
C PHE A 84 -4.12 10.65 9.63
N ALA A 85 -2.97 11.11 10.10
CA ALA A 85 -2.73 12.50 10.52
C ALA A 85 -1.89 13.20 9.45
N LEU A 86 -2.04 14.51 9.31
CA LEU A 86 -1.35 15.33 8.31
C LEU A 86 -0.69 16.54 8.98
N ASP A 87 0.58 16.76 8.68
CA ASP A 87 1.29 18.01 8.89
C ASP A 87 1.66 18.66 7.55
N VAL A 88 1.50 19.97 7.45
CA VAL A 88 1.73 20.74 6.22
C VAL A 88 2.69 21.88 6.50
N SER A 89 3.84 21.86 5.82
CA SER A 89 4.82 22.95 5.89
C SER A 89 5.07 23.55 4.52
N ARG A 90 5.17 24.88 4.48
CA ARG A 90 5.55 25.62 3.27
C ARG A 90 7.08 25.67 3.19
N ARG A 91 7.61 25.50 1.99
CA ARG A 91 9.05 25.56 1.69
C ARG A 91 9.45 26.93 1.16
N GLU A 92 10.74 27.26 1.29
CA GLU A 92 11.31 28.52 0.83
C GLU A 92 11.23 28.69 -0.70
N ASP A 93 11.26 27.58 -1.45
CA ASP A 93 11.13 27.54 -2.91
C ASP A 93 9.67 27.75 -3.40
N GLY A 94 8.75 28.12 -2.51
CA GLY A 94 7.33 28.23 -2.81
C GLY A 94 6.58 26.89 -2.87
N GLY A 95 7.28 25.78 -2.61
CA GLY A 95 6.72 24.44 -2.52
C GLY A 95 6.02 24.13 -1.18
N TYR A 96 5.60 22.87 -1.04
CA TYR A 96 5.01 22.32 0.19
C TYR A 96 5.57 20.93 0.50
N ASN A 97 5.67 20.63 1.79
CA ASN A 97 5.85 19.28 2.30
C ASN A 97 4.55 18.84 3.00
N LEU A 98 4.02 17.69 2.60
CA LEU A 98 2.85 17.06 3.19
C LEU A 98 3.30 15.77 3.88
N LEU A 99 3.35 15.80 5.20
CA LEU A 99 3.77 14.66 6.02
C LEU A 99 2.52 13.93 6.53
N TYR A 100 2.33 12.70 6.08
CA TYR A 100 1.25 11.84 6.55
C TYR A 100 1.79 10.76 7.49
N SER A 101 1.14 10.61 8.64
CA SER A 101 1.39 9.52 9.59
C SER A 101 0.17 8.61 9.66
N TYR A 102 0.36 7.31 9.53
CA TYR A 102 -0.72 6.32 9.67
C TYR A 102 -0.59 5.53 10.96
N GLY A 103 -1.60 5.62 11.82
CA GLY A 103 -1.62 4.90 13.08
C GLY A 103 -2.67 5.44 14.05
N ASN A 104 -2.41 5.28 15.33
CA ASN A 104 -3.24 5.84 16.40
C ASN A 104 -2.34 6.60 17.38
N LYS A 105 -2.92 7.22 18.41
CA LYS A 105 -2.17 7.95 19.45
C LYS A 105 -1.06 7.15 20.15
N VAL A 106 -1.13 5.82 20.14
CA VAL A 106 -0.22 4.94 20.88
C VAL A 106 0.87 4.37 19.98
N THR A 107 0.59 4.16 18.70
CA THR A 107 1.52 3.51 17.76
C THR A 107 1.36 4.09 16.37
N GLU A 108 2.44 4.71 15.90
CA GLU A 108 2.62 5.07 14.49
C GLU A 108 3.12 3.83 13.73
N ASN A 109 2.43 3.47 12.65
CA ASN A 109 2.79 2.29 11.84
C ASN A 109 3.66 2.66 10.65
N PHE A 110 3.44 3.81 10.04
CA PHE A 110 4.31 4.33 9.00
C PHE A 110 4.13 5.83 8.82
N ARG A 111 5.14 6.46 8.22
CA ARG A 111 5.20 7.87 7.90
C ARG A 111 5.62 8.06 6.46
N THR A 112 4.98 8.99 5.78
CA THR A 112 5.18 9.25 4.35
C THR A 112 5.24 10.74 4.07
N LEU A 113 5.97 11.14 3.04
CA LEU A 113 6.11 12.51 2.62
C LEU A 113 5.70 12.68 1.16
N VAL A 114 4.96 13.74 0.89
CA VAL A 114 4.82 14.31 -0.46
C VAL A 114 5.49 15.68 -0.47
N ALA A 115 6.61 15.78 -1.17
CA ALA A 115 7.28 17.04 -1.43
C ALA A 115 6.82 17.57 -2.79
N ILE A 116 6.32 18.80 -2.84
CA ILE A 116 5.81 19.46 -4.04
C ILE A 116 6.61 20.76 -4.21
N SER A 117 7.19 20.97 -5.38
CA SER A 117 7.94 22.17 -5.76
C SER A 117 7.40 22.74 -7.08
N PRO A 118 7.62 24.03 -7.36
CA PRO A 118 7.32 24.58 -8.68
C PRO A 118 8.05 23.82 -9.79
N GLY A 119 7.39 23.67 -10.94
CA GLY A 119 8.01 23.07 -12.12
C GLY A 119 9.14 23.93 -12.70
N ASN A 120 9.95 23.32 -13.56
CA ASN A 120 11.00 24.05 -14.27
C ASN A 120 10.39 25.20 -15.10
N GLY A 121 10.93 26.41 -14.92
CA GLY A 121 10.40 27.61 -15.59
C GLY A 121 9.15 28.20 -14.93
N GLY A 122 8.76 27.73 -13.74
CA GLY A 122 7.65 28.29 -12.96
C GLY A 122 6.26 27.90 -13.45
N ILE A 123 6.17 26.98 -14.41
CA ILE A 123 4.91 26.43 -14.93
C ILE A 123 4.76 25.00 -14.42
N GLY A 124 3.54 24.66 -13.97
CA GLY A 124 3.25 23.36 -13.38
C GLY A 124 3.95 23.13 -12.05
N SER A 125 4.10 21.86 -11.68
CA SER A 125 4.71 21.42 -10.44
C SER A 125 5.45 20.10 -10.62
N ALA A 126 6.47 19.87 -9.81
CA ALA A 126 7.20 18.62 -9.73
C ALA A 126 7.37 18.20 -8.27
N GLY A 127 7.62 16.93 -8.02
CA GLY A 127 7.74 16.50 -6.65
C GLY A 127 8.11 15.03 -6.46
N LEU A 128 8.08 14.63 -5.19
CA LEU A 128 8.48 13.32 -4.71
C LEU A 128 7.43 12.77 -3.74
N ILE A 129 7.08 11.51 -3.93
CA ILE A 129 6.21 10.74 -3.03
C ILE A 129 7.08 9.62 -2.43
N THR A 130 7.30 9.66 -1.13
CA THR A 130 8.21 8.73 -0.44
C THR A 130 7.61 8.21 0.87
N VAL A 131 8.07 7.02 1.28
CA VAL A 131 7.80 6.45 2.60
C VAL A 131 9.06 6.65 3.45
N ILE A 132 8.96 7.47 4.49
CA ILE A 132 10.12 7.82 5.33
C ILE A 132 10.41 6.72 6.34
N GLU A 133 9.36 6.22 7.01
CA GLU A 133 9.48 5.24 8.08
C GLU A 133 8.32 4.25 8.00
N ALA A 134 8.58 2.98 8.32
CA ALA A 134 7.52 1.99 8.50
C ALA A 134 7.90 0.96 9.57
N LEU A 135 6.93 0.62 10.40
CA LEU A 135 7.03 -0.38 11.43
C LEU A 135 7.08 -1.78 10.80
N ALA A 136 8.16 -2.48 11.08
CA ALA A 136 8.36 -3.88 10.76
C ALA A 136 8.36 -4.73 12.04
N VAL A 137 7.68 -5.87 12.01
CA VAL A 137 7.74 -6.91 13.04
C VAL A 137 8.38 -8.12 12.38
N ASP A 138 9.47 -8.67 12.93
CA ASP A 138 10.23 -9.78 12.35
C ASP A 138 10.66 -9.54 10.88
N GLY A 139 11.00 -8.29 10.55
CA GLY A 139 11.37 -7.88 9.19
C GLY A 139 10.19 -7.83 8.20
N ILE A 140 8.95 -7.95 8.69
CA ILE A 140 7.72 -7.85 7.89
C ILE A 140 7.07 -6.50 8.15
N LEU A 141 6.80 -5.73 7.09
CA LEU A 141 6.01 -4.50 7.23
C LEU A 141 4.60 -4.83 7.69
N THR A 142 4.14 -4.09 8.69
CA THR A 142 2.87 -4.33 9.35
C THR A 142 1.66 -3.93 8.49
N HIS A 143 1.81 -2.92 7.61
CA HIS A 143 0.71 -2.32 6.84
C HIS A 143 1.06 -1.97 5.37
N PRO A 144 1.58 -2.92 4.57
CA PRO A 144 1.99 -2.64 3.19
C PRO A 144 0.81 -2.28 2.27
N ASN A 145 -0.38 -2.83 2.52
CA ASN A 145 -1.57 -2.54 1.71
C ASN A 145 -2.06 -1.10 1.90
N GLU A 146 -2.03 -0.61 3.13
CA GLU A 146 -2.41 0.76 3.48
C GLU A 146 -1.43 1.77 2.87
N MET A 147 -0.12 1.48 2.91
CA MET A 147 0.89 2.27 2.21
C MET A 147 0.64 2.29 0.69
N LYS A 148 0.29 1.14 0.10
CA LYS A 148 -0.05 1.06 -1.33
C LYS A 148 -1.26 1.92 -1.68
N LYS A 149 -2.34 1.79 -0.92
CA LYS A 149 -3.57 2.55 -1.12
C LYS A 149 -3.31 4.04 -0.97
N TRP A 150 -2.55 4.45 0.05
CA TRP A 150 -2.15 5.85 0.25
C TRP A 150 -1.42 6.39 -0.98
N ARG A 151 -0.38 5.70 -1.46
CA ARG A 151 0.38 6.13 -2.65
C ARG A 151 -0.52 6.24 -3.88
N GLN A 152 -1.40 5.25 -4.10
CA GLN A 152 -2.35 5.27 -5.21
C GLN A 152 -3.33 6.44 -5.11
N SER A 153 -3.80 6.78 -3.90
CA SER A 153 -4.66 7.94 -3.68
C SER A 153 -3.94 9.26 -3.96
N VAL A 154 -2.67 9.40 -3.57
CA VAL A 154 -1.84 10.57 -3.92
C VAL A 154 -1.71 10.72 -5.43
N ILE A 155 -1.34 9.63 -6.12
CA ILE A 155 -1.18 9.61 -7.59
C ILE A 155 -2.51 9.96 -8.27
N ALA A 156 -3.61 9.38 -7.82
CA ALA A 156 -4.94 9.67 -8.35
C ALA A 156 -5.34 11.14 -8.14
N ALA A 157 -5.02 11.74 -6.99
CA ALA A 157 -5.27 13.15 -6.71
C ALA A 157 -4.47 14.07 -7.64
N ILE A 158 -3.20 13.73 -7.90
CA ILE A 158 -2.36 14.47 -8.86
C ILE A 158 -2.94 14.34 -10.27
N HIS A 159 -3.28 13.12 -10.71
CA HIS A 159 -3.90 12.89 -12.02
C HIS A 159 -5.25 13.60 -12.19
N ALA A 160 -6.04 13.70 -11.13
CA ALA A 160 -7.31 14.45 -11.15
C ALA A 160 -7.09 15.97 -11.32
N THR A 161 -5.90 16.47 -10.96
CA THR A 161 -5.51 17.87 -11.10
C THR A 161 -4.90 18.14 -12.47
N ASP A 162 -4.09 17.20 -12.97
CA ASP A 162 -3.49 17.22 -14.30
C ASP A 162 -3.46 15.81 -14.89
N ALA A 163 -4.34 15.56 -15.87
CA ALA A 163 -4.42 14.25 -16.53
C ALA A 163 -3.13 13.89 -17.29
N SER A 164 -2.30 14.89 -17.64
CA SER A 164 -1.03 14.71 -18.33
C SER A 164 0.16 14.50 -17.38
N ALA A 165 -0.09 14.44 -16.07
CA ALA A 165 0.95 14.21 -15.08
C ALA A 165 1.75 12.93 -15.36
N GLN A 166 3.06 13.02 -15.22
CA GLN A 166 4.00 11.92 -15.41
C GLN A 166 4.50 11.43 -14.06
N PHE A 167 4.75 10.12 -13.97
CA PHE A 167 5.24 9.46 -12.76
C PHE A 167 6.41 8.55 -13.12
N MET A 168 7.47 8.62 -12.33
CA MET A 168 8.66 7.79 -12.49
C MET A 168 9.01 7.16 -11.14
N GLU A 169 9.03 5.83 -11.12
CA GLU A 169 9.54 5.08 -9.97
C GLU A 169 11.07 5.14 -9.96
N ILE A 170 11.64 5.54 -8.84
CA ILE A 170 13.09 5.58 -8.60
C ILE A 170 13.43 4.72 -7.38
N PRO A 171 14.54 3.96 -7.41
CA PRO A 171 15.03 3.30 -6.21
C PRO A 171 15.31 4.35 -5.13
N ALA A 172 14.77 4.13 -3.92
CA ALA A 172 15.02 4.97 -2.74
C ALA A 172 16.39 4.67 -2.12
#